data_AF-A0A9J7M6B4-F1
#
_entry.id   AF-A0A9J7M6B4-F1
#
_cell.length_a   1.000
_cell.length_b   1.000
_cell.length_c   1.000
_cell.angle_alpha   90.00
_cell.angle_beta   90.00
_cell.angle_gamma   90.00
#
_symmetry.space_group_name_H-M   'P 1'
#
loop_
_entity.id
_entity.type
_entity.pdbx_description
1 polymer ?
#
loop_
_entity_poly.entity_id
_entity_poly.type
_entity_poly.pdbx_seq_one_letter_code
_entity_poly.pdbx_strand_id
1 'polypeptide(L)'
;MNGGCSSDVRTDTGVPDERIKIAVIGCGLLGTRIAGELCLCGCAVSLYDSDNTALSTAVSRIHQDWEHLRTQGLLLNQHPQANNLICASSLEAAVEGAQFVLEAVVEDLQVKSDLMRRISSTCSQTAVLGTNTLTLDITAISEHVLHKQRLIGIRFLYPVYTIPEVEVTMGGNTDAQVLQRVGRLIEHLGKVLFVRTGDPLILTPQQVQSRQIAWKEKVQAQQRDRGPGSHGGLNASSHAVVSMLQHVHSATNYRTETEDNRHTDSSPRGNECIICTERERNCLLSPCNHLCCCMECAKSLTNRHQNCPMCRTPIAEVLRVFSA
;
A
#
# COMPACT_ATOMS: atom_id res chain seq x y z
N MET A 1 24.09 44.21 -10.26
CA MET A 1 23.75 43.12 -11.20
C MET A 1 24.01 41.82 -10.46
N ASN A 2 22.94 41.24 -9.93
CA ASN A 2 22.97 40.08 -9.02
C ASN A 2 22.92 38.80 -9.84
N GLY A 3 23.85 37.88 -9.58
CA GLY A 3 23.85 36.51 -10.10
C GLY A 3 24.40 35.58 -9.03
N GLY A 4 23.56 35.24 -8.05
CA GLY A 4 23.88 34.25 -7.02
C GLY A 4 23.37 32.89 -7.46
N CYS A 5 24.29 32.03 -7.91
CA CYS A 5 24.06 30.61 -8.08
C CYS A 5 24.34 29.94 -6.73
N SER A 6 23.30 29.61 -5.95
CA SER A 6 23.46 28.75 -4.79
C SER A 6 23.45 27.31 -5.25
N SER A 7 24.64 26.74 -5.43
CA SER A 7 24.83 25.29 -5.48
C SER A 7 24.81 24.75 -4.05
N ASP A 8 23.71 24.12 -3.65
CA ASP A 8 23.63 23.35 -2.41
C ASP A 8 24.58 22.15 -2.47
N VAL A 9 25.74 22.33 -1.84
CA VAL A 9 26.75 21.29 -1.65
C VAL A 9 26.21 20.27 -0.65
N ARG A 10 25.88 19.07 -1.13
CA ARG A 10 25.67 17.91 -0.26
C ARG A 10 27.00 17.51 0.37
N THR A 11 27.11 17.63 1.68
CA THR A 11 28.20 17.04 2.45
C THR A 11 28.03 15.52 2.43
N ASP A 12 28.84 14.83 1.63
CA ASP A 12 29.01 13.38 1.69
C ASP A 12 29.63 13.04 3.06
N THR A 13 28.79 12.53 3.96
CA THR A 13 29.19 12.19 5.34
C THR A 13 29.69 10.75 5.46
N GLY A 14 29.76 9.97 4.35
CA GLY A 14 30.23 8.59 4.37
C GLY A 14 29.39 7.62 5.21
N VAL A 15 28.27 8.07 5.79
CA VAL A 15 27.31 7.23 6.51
C VAL A 15 26.26 6.75 5.50
N PRO A 16 26.00 5.43 5.39
CA PRO A 16 24.96 4.92 4.51
C PRO A 16 23.61 5.55 4.82
N ASP A 17 22.94 6.09 3.80
CA ASP A 17 21.57 6.57 3.92
C ASP A 17 20.63 5.37 4.15
N GLU A 18 20.22 5.15 5.41
CA GLU A 18 19.35 4.04 5.82
C GLU A 18 17.88 4.21 5.38
N ARG A 19 17.51 5.35 4.76
CA ARG A 19 16.13 5.59 4.33
C ARG A 19 15.70 4.67 3.20
N ILE A 20 14.41 4.33 3.18
CA ILE A 20 13.78 3.63 2.06
C ILE A 20 13.76 4.58 0.85
N LYS A 21 14.47 4.24 -0.21
CA LYS A 21 14.55 5.02 -1.45
C LYS A 21 13.41 4.64 -2.39
N ILE A 22 12.57 5.61 -2.75
CA ILE A 22 11.37 5.39 -3.55
C ILE A 22 11.32 6.39 -4.70
N ALA A 23 11.13 5.89 -5.91
CA ALA A 23 10.82 6.74 -7.06
C ALA A 23 9.30 6.85 -7.21
N VAL A 24 8.78 8.06 -7.43
CA VAL A 24 7.37 8.30 -7.77
C VAL A 24 7.29 8.90 -9.15
N ILE A 25 6.56 8.25 -10.05
CA ILE A 25 6.44 8.65 -11.46
C ILE A 25 5.02 9.14 -11.73
N GLY A 26 4.90 10.43 -12.05
CA GLY A 26 3.64 11.16 -12.20
C GLY A 26 3.46 12.20 -11.09
N CYS A 27 3.34 13.47 -11.48
CA CYS A 27 3.10 14.65 -10.63
C CYS A 27 1.66 15.18 -10.74
N GLY A 28 0.73 14.30 -11.12
CA GLY A 28 -0.70 14.55 -11.04
C GLY A 28 -1.20 14.61 -9.59
N LEU A 29 -2.53 14.55 -9.42
CA LEU A 29 -3.18 14.65 -8.12
C LEU A 29 -2.73 13.57 -7.13
N LEU A 30 -2.72 12.30 -7.55
CA LEU A 30 -2.36 11.19 -6.68
C LEU A 30 -0.85 11.09 -6.48
N GLY A 31 -0.05 11.13 -7.55
CA GLY A 31 1.40 10.98 -7.45
C GLY A 31 2.06 12.03 -6.56
N THR A 32 1.62 13.29 -6.64
CA THR A 32 2.08 14.37 -5.74
C THR A 32 1.82 14.04 -4.26
N ARG A 33 0.63 13.51 -3.95
CA ARG A 33 0.22 13.20 -2.57
C ARG A 33 0.83 11.91 -2.04
N ILE A 34 1.05 10.92 -2.92
CA ILE A 34 1.81 9.71 -2.61
C ILE A 34 3.24 10.12 -2.25
N ALA A 35 3.90 10.96 -3.06
CA ALA A 35 5.23 11.46 -2.76
C ALA A 35 5.29 12.22 -1.43
N GLY A 36 4.31 13.10 -1.17
CA GLY A 36 4.21 13.81 0.10
C GLY A 36 4.01 12.88 1.31
N GLU A 37 3.14 11.87 1.21
CA GLU A 37 2.91 10.87 2.26
C GLU A 37 4.17 10.08 2.58
N LEU A 38 4.89 9.62 1.55
CA LEU A 38 6.15 8.90 1.70
C LEU A 38 7.20 9.75 2.43
N CYS A 39 7.31 11.04 2.07
CA CYS A 39 8.23 11.97 2.73
C CYS A 39 7.87 12.19 4.21
N LEU A 40 6.58 12.29 4.56
CA LEU A 40 6.13 12.40 5.96
C LEU A 40 6.52 11.18 6.80
N CYS A 41 6.64 10.02 6.15
CA CYS A 41 7.05 8.77 6.79
C CYS A 41 8.57 8.56 6.81
N GLY A 42 9.36 9.52 6.31
CA GLY A 42 10.83 9.46 6.34
C GLY A 42 11.47 8.72 5.16
N CYS A 43 10.71 8.35 4.13
CA CYS A 43 11.27 7.79 2.89
C CYS A 43 12.02 8.86 2.09
N ALA A 44 13.11 8.48 1.45
CA ALA A 44 13.81 9.32 0.47
C ALA A 44 13.12 9.16 -0.89
N VAL A 45 12.46 10.21 -1.36
CA VAL A 45 11.61 10.21 -2.55
C VAL A 45 12.27 10.95 -3.71
N SER A 46 12.35 10.28 -4.85
CA SER A 46 12.74 10.88 -6.13
C SER A 46 11.49 10.97 -7.03
N LEU A 47 11.05 12.18 -7.33
CA LEU A 47 9.81 12.47 -8.04
C LEU A 47 10.11 12.89 -9.47
N TYR A 48 9.36 12.36 -10.43
CA TYR A 48 9.51 12.69 -11.85
C TYR A 48 8.17 12.78 -12.57
N ASP A 49 8.09 13.68 -13.55
CA ASP A 49 7.03 13.75 -14.54
C ASP A 49 7.63 14.24 -15.87
N SER A 50 7.08 13.79 -17.00
CA SER A 50 7.44 14.31 -18.32
C SER A 50 6.96 15.75 -18.54
N ASP A 51 5.92 16.19 -17.83
CA ASP A 51 5.47 17.58 -17.80
C ASP A 51 6.25 18.38 -16.74
N ASN A 52 7.16 19.23 -17.21
CA ASN A 52 7.95 20.12 -16.36
C ASN A 52 7.10 21.10 -15.55
N THR A 53 5.90 21.46 -16.02
CA THR A 53 4.97 22.33 -15.27
C THR A 53 4.38 21.58 -14.08
N ALA A 54 3.98 20.32 -14.30
CA ALA A 54 3.53 19.45 -13.23
C ALA A 54 4.65 19.21 -12.20
N LEU A 55 5.86 18.89 -12.65
CA LEU A 55 7.00 18.63 -11.76
C LEU A 55 7.40 19.87 -10.94
N SER A 56 7.53 21.04 -11.57
CA SER A 56 7.96 22.28 -10.92
C SER A 56 6.98 22.78 -9.85
N THR A 57 5.68 22.47 -9.99
CA THR A 57 4.65 22.87 -9.02
C THR A 57 4.38 21.80 -7.96
N ALA A 58 4.91 20.57 -8.11
CA ALA A 58 4.62 19.45 -7.22
C ALA A 58 5.07 19.71 -5.77
N VAL A 59 6.28 20.22 -5.58
CA VAL A 59 6.84 20.54 -4.24
C VAL A 59 5.95 21.55 -3.51
N SER A 60 5.54 22.62 -4.20
CA SER A 60 4.64 23.64 -3.62
C SER A 60 3.30 23.03 -3.21
N ARG A 61 2.71 22.17 -4.05
CA ARG A 61 1.46 21.46 -3.75
C ARG A 61 1.59 20.55 -2.52
N ILE A 62 2.71 19.83 -2.39
CA ILE A 62 3.00 18.99 -1.21
C ILE A 62 3.09 19.85 0.04
N HIS A 63 3.81 20.98 -0.01
CA HIS A 63 3.91 21.89 1.13
C HIS A 63 2.54 22.48 1.53
N GLN A 64 1.69 22.81 0.57
CA GLN A 64 0.33 23.28 0.84
C GLN A 64 -0.52 22.20 1.51
N ASP A 65 -0.45 20.95 1.02
CA ASP A 65 -1.15 19.82 1.63
C ASP A 65 -0.66 19.60 3.08
N TRP A 66 0.65 19.69 3.33
CA TRP A 66 1.22 19.57 4.68
C TRP A 66 0.78 20.70 5.60
N GLU A 67 0.79 21.94 5.13
CA GLU A 67 0.29 23.08 5.91
C GLU A 67 -1.19 22.89 6.26
N HIS A 68 -2.00 22.39 5.31
CA HIS A 68 -3.40 22.08 5.58
C HIS A 68 -3.53 21.00 6.67
N LEU A 69 -2.79 19.89 6.57
CA LEU A 69 -2.77 18.85 7.61
C LEU A 69 -2.32 19.39 8.97
N ARG A 70 -1.35 20.32 8.99
CA ARG A 70 -0.87 20.99 10.20
C ARG A 70 -1.98 21.80 10.86
N THR A 71 -2.70 22.63 10.09
CA THR A 71 -3.81 23.44 10.61
C THR A 71 -4.97 22.58 11.14
N GLN A 72 -5.13 21.37 10.61
CA GLN A 72 -6.11 20.39 11.11
C GLN A 72 -5.62 19.54 12.30
N GLY A 73 -4.38 19.72 12.75
CA GLY A 73 -3.79 18.94 13.84
C GLY A 73 -3.47 17.48 13.48
N LEU A 74 -3.36 17.16 12.19
CA LEU A 74 -3.18 15.78 11.68
C LEU A 74 -1.72 15.41 11.40
N LEU A 75 -0.80 16.37 11.47
CA LEU A 75 0.63 16.07 11.41
C LEU A 75 1.14 15.68 12.80
N LEU A 76 1.56 14.42 12.94
CA LEU A 76 2.25 13.91 14.13
C LEU A 76 3.68 14.47 14.24
N ASN A 77 4.35 14.68 13.11
CA ASN A 77 5.71 15.21 13.04
C ASN A 77 5.66 16.70 12.67
N GLN A 78 6.17 17.57 13.56
CA GLN A 78 6.12 19.02 13.36
C GLN A 78 7.08 19.54 12.28
N HIS A 79 8.08 18.75 11.90
CA HIS A 79 9.00 19.06 10.81
C HIS A 79 8.83 18.02 9.69
N PRO A 80 8.00 18.30 8.66
CA PRO A 80 8.02 17.49 7.46
C PRO A 80 9.43 17.53 6.89
N GLN A 81 10.03 16.37 6.67
CA GLN A 81 11.39 16.26 6.16
C GLN A 81 11.41 16.57 4.66
N ALA A 82 11.16 17.83 4.28
CA ALA A 82 11.16 18.28 2.89
C ALA A 82 12.47 17.92 2.16
N ASN A 83 13.57 17.83 2.90
CA ASN A 83 14.89 17.40 2.41
C ASN A 83 14.90 15.95 1.86
N ASN A 84 13.85 15.19 2.10
CA ASN A 84 13.71 13.83 1.58
C ASN A 84 13.11 13.78 0.17
N LEU A 85 12.65 14.91 -0.40
CA LEU A 85 12.08 14.96 -1.75
C LEU A 85 13.08 15.57 -2.74
N ILE A 86 13.31 14.89 -3.86
CA ILE A 86 14.11 15.37 -4.98
C ILE A 86 13.25 15.33 -6.23
N CYS A 87 13.16 16.42 -6.99
CA CYS A 87 12.59 16.40 -8.33
C CYS A 87 13.70 16.01 -9.32
N ALA A 88 13.60 14.82 -9.89
CA ALA A 88 14.57 14.33 -10.87
C ALA A 88 14.35 14.96 -12.25
N SER A 89 15.43 15.23 -12.97
CA SER A 89 15.39 15.83 -14.32
C SER A 89 15.05 14.83 -15.42
N SER A 90 15.17 13.52 -15.16
CA SER A 90 14.83 12.45 -16.09
C SER A 90 14.27 11.23 -15.35
N LEU A 91 13.63 10.33 -16.10
CA LEU A 91 13.13 9.06 -15.58
C LEU A 91 14.27 8.21 -15.00
N GLU A 92 15.40 8.16 -15.70
CA GLU A 92 16.59 7.37 -15.32
C GLU A 92 17.15 7.86 -13.99
N ALA A 93 17.30 9.18 -13.83
CA ALA A 93 17.73 9.79 -12.58
C ALA A 93 16.72 9.58 -11.44
N ALA A 94 15.42 9.49 -11.76
CA ALA A 94 14.38 9.25 -10.77
C ALA A 94 14.47 7.83 -10.17
N VAL A 95 14.69 6.83 -11.02
CA VAL A 95 14.66 5.41 -10.61
C VAL A 95 16.01 4.85 -10.17
N GLU A 96 17.09 5.63 -10.31
CA GLU A 96 18.44 5.23 -9.94
C GLU A 96 18.52 4.90 -8.44
N GLY A 97 18.94 3.68 -8.12
CA GLY A 97 19.08 3.20 -6.73
C GLY A 97 17.76 3.08 -5.95
N ALA A 98 16.60 3.24 -6.59
CA ALA A 98 15.30 3.10 -5.94
C ALA A 98 15.03 1.64 -5.55
N GLN A 99 14.51 1.43 -4.33
CA GLN A 99 14.06 0.12 -3.85
C GLN A 99 12.62 -0.17 -4.28
N PHE A 100 11.83 0.88 -4.44
CA PHE A 100 10.46 0.85 -4.95
C PHE A 100 10.30 1.94 -6.02
N VAL A 101 9.58 1.64 -7.10
CA VAL A 101 9.14 2.62 -8.09
C VAL A 101 7.62 2.58 -8.11
N LEU A 102 6.97 3.70 -7.81
CA LEU A 102 5.52 3.84 -7.77
C LEU A 102 5.05 4.73 -8.91
N GLU A 103 4.26 4.19 -9.81
CA GLU A 103 3.71 4.92 -10.95
C GLU A 103 2.27 5.35 -10.67
N ALA A 104 1.97 6.62 -10.97
CA ALA A 104 0.67 7.24 -10.82
C ALA A 104 0.42 8.25 -11.97
N VAL A 105 0.60 7.80 -13.20
CA VAL A 105 0.27 8.48 -14.45
C VAL A 105 -1.17 8.16 -14.89
N VAL A 106 -1.56 8.64 -16.07
CA VAL A 106 -2.90 8.49 -16.63
C VAL A 106 -3.33 7.03 -16.72
N GLU A 107 -4.63 6.79 -16.56
CA GLU A 107 -5.21 5.44 -16.57
C GLU A 107 -5.40 4.94 -18.01
N ASP A 108 -4.29 4.67 -18.68
CA ASP A 108 -4.22 4.13 -20.03
C ASP A 108 -3.25 2.93 -20.07
N LEU A 109 -3.71 1.81 -20.61
CA LEU A 109 -2.94 0.57 -20.64
C LEU A 109 -1.64 0.73 -21.42
N GLN A 110 -1.68 1.36 -22.60
CA GLN A 110 -0.50 1.51 -23.43
C GLN A 110 0.52 2.42 -22.76
N VAL A 111 0.09 3.55 -22.21
CA VAL A 111 0.97 4.49 -21.49
C VAL A 111 1.65 3.81 -20.30
N LYS A 112 0.88 3.08 -19.47
CA LYS A 112 1.43 2.39 -18.30
C LYS A 112 2.35 1.24 -18.68
N SER A 113 1.99 0.43 -19.68
CA SER A 113 2.83 -0.67 -20.17
C SER A 113 4.16 -0.16 -20.74
N ASP A 114 4.13 0.90 -21.56
CA ASP A 114 5.34 1.50 -22.13
C ASP A 114 6.23 2.11 -21.04
N LEU A 115 5.62 2.80 -20.07
CA LEU A 115 6.35 3.37 -18.95
C LEU A 115 6.96 2.28 -18.05
N MET A 116 6.21 1.23 -17.71
CA MET A 116 6.73 0.11 -16.91
C MET A 116 7.85 -0.63 -17.62
N ARG A 117 7.74 -0.83 -18.95
CA ARG A 117 8.83 -1.38 -19.75
C ARG A 117 10.10 -0.54 -19.61
N ARG A 118 10.01 0.78 -19.81
CA ARG A 118 11.15 1.71 -19.68
C ARG A 118 11.74 1.67 -18.27
N ILE A 119 10.91 1.83 -17.23
CA ILE A 119 11.33 1.75 -15.83
C ILE A 119 12.05 0.44 -15.55
N SER A 120 11.50 -0.68 -16.00
CA SER A 120 12.06 -2.00 -15.72
C SER A 120 13.46 -2.22 -16.31
N SER A 121 13.79 -1.47 -17.38
CA SER A 121 15.09 -1.51 -18.05
C SER A 121 16.16 -0.59 -17.42
N THR A 122 15.74 0.41 -16.64
CA THR A 122 16.64 1.44 -16.10
C THR A 122 16.78 1.39 -14.58
N CYS A 123 15.78 0.90 -13.87
CA CYS A 123 15.85 0.73 -12.41
C CYS A 123 16.64 -0.55 -12.02
N SER A 124 16.96 -0.67 -10.73
CA SER A 124 17.53 -1.90 -10.17
C SER A 124 16.66 -3.12 -10.48
N GLN A 125 17.28 -4.24 -10.85
CA GLN A 125 16.59 -5.52 -11.10
C GLN A 125 15.85 -6.05 -9.85
N THR A 126 16.24 -5.58 -8.65
CA THR A 126 15.61 -5.95 -7.38
C THR A 126 14.57 -4.94 -6.91
N ALA A 127 14.36 -3.83 -7.62
CA ALA A 127 13.34 -2.85 -7.25
C ALA A 127 11.93 -3.45 -7.41
N VAL A 128 11.02 -3.17 -6.47
CA VAL A 128 9.59 -3.45 -6.64
C VAL A 128 8.99 -2.38 -7.54
N LEU A 129 8.19 -2.80 -8.51
CA LEU A 129 7.45 -1.90 -9.40
C LEU A 129 5.98 -1.89 -8.96
N GLY A 130 5.48 -0.73 -8.55
CA GLY A 130 4.11 -0.51 -8.14
C GLY A 130 3.38 0.34 -9.16
N THR A 131 2.22 -0.10 -9.65
CA THR A 131 1.33 0.75 -10.47
C THR A 131 0.08 1.12 -9.66
N ASN A 132 -0.24 2.41 -9.61
CA ASN A 132 -1.48 2.92 -9.07
C ASN A 132 -2.51 2.93 -10.21
N THR A 133 -3.13 1.77 -10.44
CA THR A 133 -4.21 1.58 -11.42
C THR A 133 -5.52 1.26 -10.70
N LEU A 134 -6.62 1.82 -11.19
CA LEU A 134 -7.96 1.54 -10.73
C LEU A 134 -8.47 0.23 -11.34
N THR A 135 -8.53 0.11 -12.67
CA THR A 135 -9.27 -0.96 -13.36
C THR A 135 -8.41 -1.85 -14.25
N LEU A 136 -7.17 -1.47 -14.54
CA LEU A 136 -6.34 -2.22 -15.49
C LEU A 136 -5.80 -3.51 -14.86
N ASP A 137 -5.67 -4.55 -15.69
CA ASP A 137 -5.06 -5.81 -15.30
C ASP A 137 -3.54 -5.64 -15.19
N ILE A 138 -3.00 -5.96 -14.02
CA ILE A 138 -1.56 -5.94 -13.73
C ILE A 138 -0.81 -6.89 -14.67
N THR A 139 -1.42 -8.01 -15.05
CA THR A 139 -0.84 -8.99 -15.98
C THR A 139 -0.66 -8.36 -17.36
N ALA A 140 -1.66 -7.64 -17.86
CA ALA A 140 -1.60 -6.93 -19.13
C ALA A 140 -0.55 -5.80 -19.12
N ILE A 141 -0.45 -5.05 -18.01
CA ILE A 141 0.62 -4.04 -17.85
C ILE A 141 2.01 -4.69 -17.89
N SER A 142 2.12 -5.93 -17.40
CA SER A 142 3.40 -6.62 -17.21
C SER A 142 3.99 -7.29 -18.45
N GLU A 143 3.25 -7.36 -19.58
CA GLU A 143 3.62 -8.17 -20.75
C GLU A 143 5.02 -7.88 -21.29
N HIS A 144 5.44 -6.62 -21.27
CA HIS A 144 6.75 -6.17 -21.77
C HIS A 144 7.69 -5.70 -20.65
N VAL A 145 7.40 -6.04 -19.40
CA VAL A 145 8.20 -5.65 -18.23
C VAL A 145 9.29 -6.68 -17.98
N LEU A 146 10.54 -6.20 -17.87
CA LEU A 146 11.66 -7.06 -17.47
C LEU A 146 11.52 -7.46 -16.00
N HIS A 147 11.71 -8.75 -15.73
CA HIS A 147 11.50 -9.33 -14.40
C HIS A 147 10.09 -9.02 -13.86
N LYS A 148 9.05 -9.25 -14.69
CA LYS A 148 7.63 -8.97 -14.42
C LYS A 148 7.10 -9.48 -13.08
N GLN A 149 7.73 -10.47 -12.46
CA GLN A 149 7.36 -10.96 -11.14
C GLN A 149 7.49 -9.92 -10.02
N ARG A 150 8.22 -8.83 -10.25
CA ARG A 150 8.36 -7.70 -9.31
C ARG A 150 7.34 -6.58 -9.50
N LEU A 151 6.45 -6.69 -10.48
CA LEU A 151 5.37 -5.73 -10.74
C LEU A 151 4.11 -6.10 -9.94
N ILE A 152 3.49 -5.13 -9.30
CA ILE A 152 2.30 -5.29 -8.46
C ILE A 152 1.44 -4.02 -8.51
N GLY A 153 0.12 -4.16 -8.39
CA GLY A 153 -0.77 -3.02 -8.20
C GLY A 153 -0.67 -2.51 -6.77
N ILE A 154 -0.37 -1.22 -6.59
CA ILE A 154 -0.34 -0.55 -5.28
C ILE A 154 -1.16 0.74 -5.41
N ARG A 155 -2.44 0.67 -5.04
CA ARG A 155 -3.37 1.77 -5.21
C ARG A 155 -3.65 2.46 -3.88
N PHE A 156 -3.18 3.70 -3.78
CA PHE A 156 -3.53 4.57 -2.67
C PHE A 156 -4.94 5.12 -2.90
N LEU A 157 -5.83 4.94 -1.93
CA LEU A 157 -7.16 5.52 -1.98
C LEU A 157 -7.11 7.04 -1.79
N TYR A 158 -8.12 7.72 -2.32
CA TYR A 158 -8.25 9.17 -2.18
C TYR A 158 -9.21 9.53 -1.04
N PRO A 159 -8.89 10.52 -0.16
CA PRO A 159 -7.64 11.31 -0.12
C PRO A 159 -6.46 10.61 0.60
N VAL A 160 -5.30 10.58 -0.06
CA VAL A 160 -4.11 9.77 0.31
C VAL A 160 -3.66 9.93 1.77
N TYR A 161 -3.57 11.16 2.30
CA TYR A 161 -3.06 11.43 3.66
C TYR A 161 -4.00 10.97 4.78
N THR A 162 -5.28 10.76 4.48
CA THR A 162 -6.31 10.55 5.51
C THR A 162 -7.08 9.25 5.34
N ILE A 163 -6.95 8.59 4.19
CA ILE A 163 -7.43 7.23 4.01
C ILE A 163 -6.27 6.27 4.33
N PRO A 164 -6.40 5.46 5.39
CA PRO A 164 -5.33 4.55 5.80
C PRO A 164 -5.20 3.36 4.86
N GLU A 165 -6.25 2.97 4.13
CA GLU A 165 -6.22 1.78 3.30
C GLU A 165 -5.45 1.98 1.98
N VAL A 166 -4.61 1.01 1.66
CA VAL A 166 -3.91 0.84 0.39
C VAL A 166 -4.34 -0.49 -0.21
N GLU A 167 -4.93 -0.42 -1.40
CA GLU A 167 -5.38 -1.59 -2.14
C GLU A 167 -4.21 -2.19 -2.90
N VAL A 168 -4.01 -3.49 -2.78
CA VAL A 168 -2.95 -4.23 -3.47
C VAL A 168 -3.54 -5.28 -4.39
N THR A 169 -3.04 -5.34 -5.62
CA THR A 169 -3.48 -6.32 -6.64
C THR A 169 -2.27 -7.07 -7.18
N MET A 170 -2.31 -8.40 -7.11
CA MET A 170 -1.29 -9.26 -7.71
C MET A 170 -1.62 -9.49 -9.19
N GLY A 171 -0.63 -9.38 -10.07
CA GLY A 171 -0.73 -9.90 -11.43
C GLY A 171 -0.45 -11.40 -11.49
N GLY A 172 -0.77 -12.04 -12.60
CA GLY A 172 -0.56 -13.49 -12.79
C GLY A 172 0.91 -13.94 -12.68
N ASN A 173 1.85 -13.01 -12.74
CA ASN A 173 3.29 -13.29 -12.59
C ASN A 173 3.90 -12.78 -11.28
N THR A 174 3.17 -12.01 -10.47
CA THR A 174 3.74 -11.34 -9.30
C THR A 174 4.19 -12.36 -8.24
N ASP A 175 5.42 -12.22 -7.77
CA ASP A 175 5.99 -13.08 -6.73
C ASP A 175 5.40 -12.75 -5.36
N ALA A 176 5.11 -13.78 -4.56
CA ALA A 176 4.67 -13.62 -3.18
C ALA A 176 5.67 -12.81 -2.33
N GLN A 177 6.99 -12.90 -2.61
CA GLN A 177 8.02 -12.10 -1.93
C GLN A 177 7.82 -10.59 -2.12
N VAL A 178 7.28 -10.17 -3.26
CA VAL A 178 7.02 -8.77 -3.58
C VAL A 178 5.90 -8.23 -2.71
N LEU A 179 4.84 -9.00 -2.53
CA LEU A 179 3.76 -8.66 -1.60
C LEU A 179 4.29 -8.47 -0.18
N GLN A 180 5.28 -9.26 0.26
CA GLN A 180 5.88 -9.09 1.60
C GLN A 180 6.65 -7.78 1.74
N ARG A 181 7.39 -7.40 0.70
CA ARG A 181 8.12 -6.13 0.67
C ARG A 181 7.16 -4.94 0.64
N VAL A 182 6.08 -5.03 -0.13
CA VAL A 182 5.02 -4.02 -0.18
C VAL A 182 4.30 -3.91 1.16
N GLY A 183 3.97 -5.03 1.79
CA GLY A 183 3.34 -5.02 3.11
C GLY A 183 4.21 -4.37 4.19
N ARG A 184 5.51 -4.66 4.21
CA ARG A 184 6.47 -3.96 5.11
C ARG A 184 6.57 -2.47 4.83
N LEU A 185 6.54 -2.07 3.55
CA LEU A 185 6.50 -0.66 3.17
C LEU A 185 5.22 -0.01 3.70
N ILE A 186 4.04 -0.57 3.41
CA ILE A 186 2.75 0.00 3.83
C ILE A 186 2.63 0.09 5.36
N GLU A 187 3.15 -0.92 6.07
CA GLU A 187 3.25 -0.90 7.54
C GLU A 187 4.16 0.22 8.04
N HIS A 188 5.33 0.43 7.42
CA HIS A 188 6.22 1.54 7.72
C HIS A 188 5.54 2.91 7.51
N LEU A 189 4.64 3.02 6.53
CA LEU A 189 3.81 4.21 6.32
C LEU A 189 2.67 4.36 7.35
N GLY A 190 2.49 3.39 8.26
CA GLY A 190 1.36 3.34 9.19
C GLY A 190 -0.01 3.17 8.52
N LYS A 191 0.00 2.71 7.26
CA LYS A 191 -1.19 2.43 6.46
C LYS A 191 -1.60 0.95 6.56
N VAL A 192 -2.77 0.63 6.04
CA VAL A 192 -3.36 -0.70 6.09
C VAL A 192 -3.43 -1.27 4.68
N LEU A 193 -2.73 -2.38 4.46
CA LEU A 193 -2.83 -3.13 3.21
C LEU A 193 -4.13 -3.94 3.20
N PHE A 194 -4.84 -3.93 2.07
CA PHE A 194 -5.82 -4.97 1.75
C PHE A 194 -5.61 -5.47 0.33
N VAL A 195 -5.89 -6.75 0.08
CA VAL A 195 -5.74 -7.36 -1.24
C VAL A 195 -7.08 -7.33 -1.97
N ARG A 196 -7.09 -6.84 -3.21
CA ARG A 196 -8.28 -6.80 -4.06
C ARG A 196 -8.60 -8.20 -4.61
N THR A 197 -9.84 -8.64 -4.43
CA THR A 197 -10.35 -9.91 -4.98
C THR A 197 -11.45 -9.74 -6.02
N GLY A 198 -11.95 -8.51 -6.21
CA GLY A 198 -13.05 -8.17 -7.12
C GLY A 198 -12.92 -6.73 -7.63
N ASP A 199 -14.04 -6.01 -7.68
CA ASP A 199 -14.08 -4.64 -8.18
C ASP A 199 -13.23 -3.67 -7.33
N PRO A 200 -12.70 -2.59 -7.91
CA PRO A 200 -11.91 -1.61 -7.18
C PRO A 200 -12.75 -0.90 -6.12
N LEU A 201 -12.22 -0.74 -4.91
CA LEU A 201 -12.91 0.00 -3.85
C LEU A 201 -12.93 1.51 -4.17
N ILE A 202 -14.11 2.04 -4.48
CA ILE A 202 -14.34 3.48 -4.62
C ILE A 202 -15.15 3.96 -3.42
N LEU A 203 -14.55 4.84 -2.62
CA LEU A 203 -15.20 5.34 -1.42
C LEU A 203 -16.24 6.41 -1.75
N THR A 204 -17.43 6.28 -1.18
CA THR A 204 -18.43 7.35 -1.20
C THR A 204 -17.98 8.53 -0.33
N PRO A 205 -18.52 9.75 -0.53
CA PRO A 205 -18.19 10.89 0.32
C PRO A 205 -18.43 10.61 1.82
N GLN A 206 -19.51 9.90 2.16
CA GLN A 206 -19.81 9.50 3.53
C GLN A 206 -18.78 8.53 4.10
N GLN A 207 -18.32 7.57 3.29
CA GLN A 207 -17.27 6.61 3.68
C GLN A 207 -15.92 7.30 3.87
N VAL A 208 -15.58 8.27 3.02
CA VAL A 208 -14.39 9.12 3.17
C VAL A 208 -14.48 9.89 4.48
N GLN A 209 -15.59 10.59 4.73
CA GLN A 209 -15.77 11.39 5.95
C GLN A 209 -15.66 10.52 7.20
N SER A 210 -16.29 9.34 7.20
CA SER A 210 -16.25 8.40 8.33
C SER A 210 -14.83 7.93 8.63
N ARG A 211 -14.05 7.59 7.60
CA ARG A 211 -12.63 7.20 7.74
C ARG A 211 -11.76 8.35 8.21
N GLN A 212 -12.00 9.54 7.70
CA GLN A 212 -11.28 10.74 8.12
C GLN A 212 -11.50 10.99 9.62
N ILE A 213 -12.74 10.96 10.10
CA ILE A 213 -13.04 11.13 11.53
C ILE A 213 -12.27 10.10 12.37
N ALA A 214 -12.37 8.81 12.02
CA ALA A 214 -11.66 7.74 12.73
C ALA A 214 -10.13 7.93 12.71
N TRP A 215 -9.58 8.39 11.58
CA TRP A 215 -8.16 8.73 11.46
C TRP A 215 -7.75 9.88 12.38
N LYS A 216 -8.54 10.96 12.42
CA LYS A 216 -8.29 12.11 13.31
C LYS A 216 -8.27 11.68 14.77
N GLU A 217 -9.26 10.88 15.19
CA GLU A 217 -9.34 10.36 16.56
C GLU A 217 -8.11 9.52 16.91
N LYS A 218 -7.68 8.65 16.00
CA LYS A 218 -6.48 7.82 16.16
C LYS A 218 -5.22 8.68 16.31
N VAL A 219 -5.03 9.67 15.45
CA VAL A 219 -3.87 10.59 15.51
C VAL A 219 -3.87 11.39 16.82
N GLN A 220 -5.01 11.92 17.23
CA GLN A 220 -5.12 12.69 18.48
C GLN A 220 -4.90 11.81 19.72
N ALA A 221 -5.37 10.56 19.71
CA ALA A 221 -5.07 9.61 20.78
C ALA A 221 -3.56 9.36 20.89
N GLN A 222 -2.89 9.12 19.77
CA GLN A 222 -1.44 8.94 19.74
C GLN A 222 -0.66 10.17 20.20
N GLN A 223 -1.13 11.38 19.90
CA GLN A 223 -0.52 12.62 20.41
C GLN A 223 -0.65 12.78 21.92
N ARG A 224 -1.74 12.29 22.53
CA ARG A 224 -1.92 12.30 24.00
C ARG A 224 -1.00 11.30 24.70
N ASP A 225 -0.81 10.13 24.10
CA ASP A 225 0.04 9.08 24.67
C ASP A 225 1.54 9.37 24.51
N ARG A 226 1.91 10.17 23.50
CA ARG A 226 3.27 10.68 23.32
C ARG A 226 3.51 11.85 24.28
N GLY A 227 4.25 11.60 25.37
CA GLY A 227 4.76 12.67 26.24
C GLY A 227 5.57 13.72 25.45
N PRO A 228 5.75 14.94 26.00
CA PRO A 228 6.48 16.00 25.31
C PRO A 228 7.93 15.57 25.04
N GLY A 229 8.29 15.37 23.76
CA GLY A 229 9.66 15.10 23.32
C GLY A 229 9.94 13.77 22.59
N SER A 230 8.94 12.91 22.32
CA SER A 230 9.20 11.64 21.60
C SER A 230 9.20 11.81 20.07
N HIS A 231 10.38 11.76 19.44
CA HIS A 231 10.58 11.80 17.97
C HIS A 231 10.74 10.38 17.36
N GLY A 232 9.78 9.48 17.59
CA GLY A 232 9.81 8.11 17.05
C GLY A 232 8.73 7.87 15.99
N GLY A 233 9.10 7.25 14.87
CA GLY A 233 8.17 6.86 13.79
C GLY A 233 7.06 5.90 14.23
N LEU A 234 6.14 5.63 13.31
CA LEU A 234 5.02 4.71 13.50
C LEU A 234 5.55 3.26 13.57
N ASN A 235 5.89 2.77 14.76
CA ASN A 235 6.16 1.35 14.96
C ASN A 235 4.82 0.60 15.10
N ALA A 236 4.27 0.15 13.98
CA ALA A 236 3.34 -0.98 13.97
C ALA A 236 4.15 -2.28 14.04
N SER A 237 3.69 -3.22 14.86
CA SER A 237 4.36 -4.48 15.16
C SER A 237 4.32 -5.45 13.97
N SER A 238 5.51 -5.80 13.51
CA SER A 238 5.94 -6.58 12.33
C SER A 238 5.33 -7.98 12.09
N HIS A 239 4.34 -8.40 12.87
CA HIS A 239 3.75 -9.75 12.82
C HIS A 239 2.51 -9.87 11.91
N ALA A 240 1.76 -8.78 11.69
CA ALA A 240 0.48 -8.84 10.97
C ALA A 240 0.63 -9.13 9.47
N VAL A 241 1.70 -8.63 8.84
CA VAL A 241 1.93 -8.76 7.40
C VAL A 241 2.35 -10.19 7.03
N VAL A 242 3.24 -10.81 7.81
CA VAL A 242 3.73 -12.19 7.59
C VAL A 242 2.59 -13.20 7.61
N SER A 243 1.62 -13.01 8.50
CA SER A 243 0.41 -13.84 8.55
C SER A 243 -0.45 -13.66 7.29
N MET A 244 -0.75 -12.43 6.89
CA MET A 244 -1.56 -12.13 5.68
C MET A 244 -1.00 -12.77 4.39
N LEU A 245 0.31 -12.97 4.30
CA LEU A 245 1.00 -13.53 3.14
C LEU A 245 0.79 -15.03 2.95
N GLN A 246 0.55 -15.79 4.03
CA GLN A 246 0.18 -17.19 3.94
C GLN A 246 -1.25 -17.36 3.37
N HIS A 247 -2.08 -16.31 3.44
CA HIS A 247 -3.48 -16.35 3.03
C HIS A 247 -3.69 -16.08 1.52
N VAL A 248 -2.85 -15.25 0.89
CA VAL A 248 -3.01 -14.90 -0.55
C VAL A 248 -2.64 -16.09 -1.45
N HIS A 249 -1.58 -16.83 -1.12
CA HIS A 249 -1.14 -17.97 -1.94
C HIS A 249 -2.20 -19.08 -2.02
N SER A 250 -2.93 -19.32 -0.92
CA SER A 250 -4.06 -20.25 -0.87
C SER A 250 -5.33 -19.73 -1.55
N ALA A 251 -5.56 -18.42 -1.59
CA ALA A 251 -6.73 -17.83 -2.24
C ALA A 251 -6.57 -17.66 -3.76
N THR A 252 -5.34 -17.41 -4.25
CA THR A 252 -5.04 -17.32 -5.69
C THR A 252 -4.95 -18.69 -6.35
N ASN A 253 -4.51 -19.73 -5.63
CA ASN A 253 -4.52 -21.11 -6.15
C ASN A 253 -5.94 -21.69 -6.32
N TYR A 254 -6.97 -21.08 -5.74
CA TYR A 254 -8.36 -21.51 -5.99
C TYR A 254 -8.87 -21.14 -7.40
N ARG A 255 -8.16 -20.25 -8.12
CA ARG A 255 -8.54 -19.85 -9.49
C ARG A 255 -7.72 -20.54 -10.59
N THR A 256 -6.81 -21.45 -10.23
CA THR A 256 -6.00 -22.21 -11.19
C THR A 256 -6.09 -23.70 -10.91
N GLU A 257 -7.30 -24.24 -10.88
CA GLU A 257 -7.52 -25.65 -11.20
C GLU A 257 -8.46 -25.76 -12.38
N THR A 258 -7.92 -26.40 -13.40
CA THR A 258 -8.49 -26.77 -14.67
C THR A 258 -9.89 -27.36 -14.54
N GLU A 259 -10.69 -27.13 -15.58
CA GLU A 259 -11.81 -27.98 -15.96
C GLU A 259 -11.46 -29.47 -15.72
N ASP A 260 -12.40 -30.22 -15.16
CA ASP A 260 -12.31 -31.63 -14.74
C ASP A 260 -11.55 -31.97 -13.44
N ASN A 261 -12.19 -31.79 -12.27
CA ASN A 261 -12.55 -32.94 -11.44
C ASN A 261 -13.59 -32.61 -10.36
N ARG A 262 -14.60 -33.48 -10.21
CA ARG A 262 -15.74 -33.30 -9.32
C ARG A 262 -15.37 -33.67 -7.88
N HIS A 263 -15.23 -32.67 -7.01
CA HIS A 263 -15.65 -32.77 -5.61
C HIS A 263 -16.23 -31.43 -5.14
N THR A 264 -17.51 -31.23 -5.52
CA THR A 264 -18.36 -30.16 -4.98
C THR A 264 -18.57 -30.40 -3.49
N ASP A 265 -18.02 -29.54 -2.63
CA ASP A 265 -18.46 -29.47 -1.24
C ASP A 265 -19.92 -29.00 -1.24
N SER A 266 -20.79 -29.92 -0.84
CA SER A 266 -22.23 -29.82 -0.92
C SER A 266 -22.75 -29.33 0.42
N SER A 267 -22.75 -28.01 0.62
CA SER A 267 -23.58 -27.37 1.65
C SER A 267 -24.53 -26.34 1.01
N PRO A 268 -25.84 -26.32 1.34
CA PRO A 268 -26.84 -25.55 0.59
C PRO A 268 -26.95 -24.08 1.01
N ARG A 269 -26.00 -23.54 1.77
CA ARG A 269 -26.11 -22.21 2.39
C ARG A 269 -25.01 -21.32 1.86
N GLY A 270 -25.37 -20.12 1.39
CA GLY A 270 -24.52 -19.15 0.72
C GLY A 270 -23.37 -18.60 1.57
N ASN A 271 -23.03 -17.32 1.39
CA ASN A 271 -21.90 -16.65 2.04
C ASN A 271 -22.07 -16.45 3.58
N GLU A 272 -22.89 -17.25 4.25
CA GLU A 272 -23.31 -17.10 5.65
C GLU A 272 -22.39 -17.86 6.62
N CYS A 273 -22.06 -17.23 7.74
CA CYS A 273 -21.30 -17.80 8.86
C CYS A 273 -21.90 -19.14 9.32
N ILE A 274 -21.11 -20.21 9.37
CA ILE A 274 -21.60 -21.54 9.76
C ILE A 274 -21.96 -21.65 11.25
N ILE A 275 -21.60 -20.64 12.05
CA ILE A 275 -21.82 -20.64 13.50
C ILE A 275 -23.13 -19.92 13.87
N CYS A 276 -23.30 -18.68 13.42
CA CYS A 276 -24.52 -17.93 13.71
C CYS A 276 -25.57 -18.01 12.62
N THR A 277 -25.19 -18.33 11.37
CA THR A 277 -26.07 -18.33 10.20
C THR A 277 -26.79 -17.00 9.92
N GLU A 278 -26.42 -15.92 10.61
CA GLU A 278 -27.05 -14.58 10.51
C GLU A 278 -26.18 -13.57 9.77
N ARG A 279 -24.86 -13.74 9.83
CA ARG A 279 -23.88 -12.78 9.30
C ARG A 279 -23.05 -13.41 8.21
N GLU A 280 -22.54 -12.59 7.30
CA GLU A 280 -21.64 -13.05 6.26
C GLU A 280 -20.29 -13.52 6.83
N ARG A 281 -19.68 -14.48 6.13
CA ARG A 281 -18.32 -14.92 6.39
C ARG A 281 -17.37 -13.78 6.01
N ASN A 282 -16.65 -13.26 6.99
CA ASN A 282 -15.77 -12.11 6.79
C ASN A 282 -14.48 -12.20 7.61
N CYS A 283 -14.07 -13.42 7.97
CA CYS A 283 -12.80 -13.63 8.65
C CYS A 283 -12.17 -15.00 8.37
N LEU A 284 -10.83 -15.05 8.39
CA LEU A 284 -10.03 -16.25 8.25
C LEU A 284 -9.52 -16.69 9.64
N LEU A 285 -9.56 -18.00 9.89
CA LEU A 285 -9.01 -18.62 11.11
C LEU A 285 -7.60 -19.14 10.85
N SER A 286 -6.58 -18.49 11.38
CA SER A 286 -5.17 -18.91 11.20
C SER A 286 -4.79 -19.99 12.23
N PRO A 287 -3.95 -20.98 11.86
CA PRO A 287 -3.20 -21.08 10.60
C PRO A 287 -3.91 -21.85 9.48
N CYS A 288 -5.13 -22.34 9.71
CA CYS A 288 -5.81 -23.23 8.76
C CYS A 288 -6.53 -22.50 7.61
N ASN A 289 -6.65 -21.18 7.69
CA ASN A 289 -7.20 -20.28 6.67
C ASN A 289 -8.64 -20.56 6.23
N HIS A 290 -9.45 -21.22 7.06
CA HIS A 290 -10.86 -21.45 6.74
C HIS A 290 -11.68 -20.15 6.88
N LEU A 291 -12.35 -19.74 5.79
CA LEU A 291 -13.35 -18.68 5.74
C LEU A 291 -14.73 -19.29 6.05
N CYS A 292 -15.00 -19.59 7.31
CA CYS A 292 -16.24 -20.28 7.71
C CYS A 292 -17.15 -19.44 8.63
N CYS A 293 -16.66 -18.36 9.23
CA CYS A 293 -17.40 -17.60 10.22
C CYS A 293 -17.32 -16.07 10.03
N CYS A 294 -18.24 -15.36 10.68
CA CYS A 294 -18.15 -13.91 10.85
C CYS A 294 -17.16 -13.56 11.98
N MET A 295 -16.68 -12.32 11.98
CA MET A 295 -15.71 -11.80 12.95
C MET A 295 -16.14 -11.99 14.41
N GLU A 296 -17.41 -11.76 14.73
CA GLU A 296 -17.92 -11.88 16.11
C GLU A 296 -17.89 -13.35 16.57
N CYS A 297 -18.25 -14.28 15.69
CA CYS A 297 -18.19 -15.70 15.98
C CYS A 297 -16.75 -16.20 16.11
N ALA A 298 -15.85 -15.74 15.23
CA ALA A 298 -14.44 -16.10 15.31
C ALA A 298 -13.78 -15.61 16.60
N LYS A 299 -14.04 -14.35 17.01
CA LYS A 299 -13.58 -13.83 18.31
C LYS A 299 -14.12 -14.64 19.48
N SER A 300 -15.38 -15.07 19.42
CA SER A 300 -15.98 -15.94 20.44
C SER A 300 -15.26 -17.29 20.54
N LEU A 301 -14.89 -17.90 19.40
CA LEU A 301 -14.10 -19.13 19.39
C LEU A 301 -12.72 -18.93 20.03
N THR A 302 -12.01 -17.87 19.65
CA THR A 302 -10.67 -17.57 20.19
C THR A 302 -10.73 -17.29 21.70
N ASN A 303 -11.68 -16.49 22.17
CA ASN A 303 -11.85 -16.19 23.60
C ASN A 303 -12.14 -17.45 24.44
N ARG A 304 -12.79 -18.45 23.83
CA ARG A 304 -13.13 -19.74 24.45
C ARG A 304 -12.09 -20.83 24.18
N HIS A 305 -10.94 -20.48 23.58
CA HIS A 305 -9.88 -21.41 23.19
C HIS A 305 -10.39 -22.63 22.39
N GLN A 306 -11.36 -22.39 21.51
CA GLN A 306 -11.93 -23.42 20.64
C GLN A 306 -11.14 -23.55 19.34
N ASN A 307 -11.20 -24.73 18.73
CA ASN A 307 -10.55 -25.00 17.46
C ASN A 307 -11.42 -24.57 16.26
N CYS A 308 -10.80 -24.51 15.08
CA CYS A 308 -11.50 -24.27 13.83
C CYS A 308 -12.66 -25.27 13.65
N PRO A 309 -13.89 -24.82 13.39
CA PRO A 309 -15.04 -25.71 13.23
C PRO A 309 -14.97 -26.59 11.97
N MET A 310 -14.15 -26.23 10.98
CA MET A 310 -13.98 -27.00 9.74
C MET A 310 -12.96 -28.12 9.88
N CYS A 311 -11.75 -27.81 10.37
CA CYS A 311 -10.62 -28.74 10.37
C CYS A 311 -10.09 -29.10 11.75
N ARG A 312 -10.64 -28.49 12.82
CA ARG A 312 -10.23 -28.70 14.22
C ARG A 312 -8.79 -28.26 14.55
N THR A 313 -8.12 -27.52 13.67
CA THR A 313 -6.85 -26.86 13.97
C THR A 313 -7.03 -25.78 15.05
N PRO A 314 -6.13 -25.66 16.05
CA PRO A 314 -6.16 -24.56 17.02
C PRO A 314 -6.11 -23.18 16.34
N ILE A 315 -6.92 -22.25 16.82
CA ILE A 315 -7.01 -20.89 16.26
C ILE A 315 -5.99 -20.00 16.97
N ALA A 316 -4.93 -19.61 16.25
CA ALA A 316 -3.91 -18.70 16.77
C ALA A 316 -4.36 -17.23 16.69
N GLU A 317 -5.05 -16.87 15.59
CA GLU A 317 -5.50 -15.51 15.33
C GLU A 317 -6.70 -15.51 14.36
N VAL A 318 -7.39 -14.37 14.30
CA VAL A 318 -8.54 -14.13 13.44
C VAL A 318 -8.27 -12.90 12.58
N LEU A 319 -8.29 -13.07 11.26
CA LEU A 319 -8.04 -11.98 10.31
C LEU A 319 -9.32 -11.55 9.63
N ARG A 320 -9.60 -10.25 9.54
CA ARG A 320 -10.78 -9.74 8.82
C ARG A 320 -10.56 -9.83 7.33
N VAL A 321 -11.56 -10.32 6.62
CA VAL A 321 -11.67 -10.25 5.16
C VAL A 321 -12.77 -9.26 4.82
N PHE A 322 -12.48 -8.31 3.95
CA PHE A 322 -13.47 -7.41 3.40
C PHE A 322 -13.88 -7.96 2.03
N SER A 323 -15.15 -8.30 1.87
CA SER A 323 -15.75 -8.50 0.55
C SER A 323 -15.86 -7.13 -0.15
N ALA A 324 -15.66 -7.14 -1.47
CA ALA A 324 -15.97 -6.01 -2.34
C ALA A 324 -17.49 -5.81 -2.41
#